data_AF-A0A6I4YXF1-F1
#
_entry.id   AF-A0A6I4YXF1-F1
#
_cell.length_a   1.000
_cell.length_b   1.000
_cell.length_c   1.000
_cell.angle_alpha   90.00
_cell.angle_beta   90.00
_cell.angle_gamma   90.00
#
_symmetry.space_group_name_H-M   'P 1'
#
loop_
_entity.id
_entity.type
_entity.pdbx_description
1 polymer ?
#
loop_
_entity_poly.entity_id
_entity_poly.type
_entity_poly.pdbx_seq_one_letter_code
_entity_poly.pdbx_strand_id
1 'polypeptide(L)'
;MPAEEGKDLLSQALTLGGGGIALTALGAFIRGLFNGTSGQEKELRTEYREELNRLRTVQEAQQTEIDELRNDVRRLTEMNLYLLTTRAEARAELSTLQRQQGLTVTTWPPDPTYGGTP
;
A
#
# COMPACT_ATOMS: atom_id res chain seq x y z
N MET A 1 41.38 7.33 2.48
CA MET A 1 41.74 8.39 1.52
C MET A 1 41.99 7.72 0.16
N PRO A 2 41.00 7.65 -0.76
CA PRO A 2 41.04 6.80 -1.96
C PRO A 2 41.51 7.52 -3.24
N ALA A 3 42.14 8.70 -3.13
CA ALA A 3 42.47 9.55 -4.27
C ALA A 3 43.83 9.27 -4.94
N GLU A 4 44.65 8.38 -4.37
CA GLU A 4 46.02 8.11 -4.86
C GLU A 4 46.10 6.83 -5.71
N GLU A 5 45.37 5.76 -5.37
CA GLU A 5 45.34 4.51 -6.16
C GLU A 5 44.84 4.71 -7.59
N GLY A 6 43.88 5.61 -7.80
CA GLY A 6 43.32 5.88 -9.13
C GLY A 6 44.30 6.59 -10.07
N LYS A 7 45.29 7.32 -9.53
CA LYS A 7 46.31 8.01 -10.32
C LYS A 7 47.45 7.07 -10.71
N ASP A 8 47.81 6.16 -9.81
CA ASP A 8 48.85 5.15 -10.08
C ASP A 8 48.39 4.10 -11.08
N LEU A 9 47.13 3.66 -11.03
CA LEU A 9 46.58 2.73 -12.03
C LEU A 9 46.53 3.33 -13.44
N LEU A 10 46.17 4.60 -13.56
CA LEU A 10 46.15 5.33 -14.83
C LEU A 10 47.56 5.54 -15.39
N SER A 11 48.50 5.93 -14.54
CA SER A 11 49.91 6.09 -14.90
C SER A 11 50.52 4.75 -15.33
N GLN A 12 50.23 3.68 -14.59
CA GLN A 12 50.73 2.33 -14.86
C GLN A 12 50.12 1.75 -16.15
N ALA A 13 48.84 2.01 -16.43
CA ALA A 13 48.18 1.64 -17.69
C ALA A 13 48.73 2.40 -18.91
N LEU A 14 49.09 3.67 -18.73
CA LEU A 14 49.70 4.51 -19.78
C LEU A 14 51.14 4.10 -20.10
N THR A 15 51.85 3.56 -19.11
CA THR A 15 53.29 3.25 -19.20
C THR A 15 53.54 1.82 -19.70
N LEU A 16 52.65 0.86 -19.41
CA LEU A 16 52.78 -0.55 -19.86
C LEU A 16 52.13 -0.84 -21.23
N GLY A 17 51.14 -0.04 -21.64
CA GLY A 17 50.50 -0.18 -22.95
C GLY A 17 50.71 1.09 -23.76
N GLY A 18 51.68 1.08 -24.68
CA GLY A 18 51.92 2.18 -25.62
C GLY A 18 50.59 2.78 -26.11
N GLY A 19 50.46 4.11 -25.92
CA GLY A 19 49.22 4.88 -25.77
C GLY A 19 48.14 4.83 -26.88
N GLY A 20 48.17 3.85 -27.79
CA GLY A 20 47.08 3.58 -28.73
C GLY A 20 45.94 2.75 -28.12
N ILE A 21 46.25 1.65 -27.43
CA ILE A 21 45.24 0.62 -27.08
C ILE A 21 44.26 1.09 -26.00
N ALA A 22 44.77 1.75 -24.95
CA ALA A 22 43.96 2.26 -23.84
C ALA A 22 42.98 3.36 -24.31
N LEU A 23 43.41 4.24 -25.23
CA LEU A 23 42.54 5.25 -25.81
C LEU A 23 41.52 4.67 -26.80
N THR A 24 41.87 3.65 -27.58
CA THR A 24 40.87 2.94 -28.41
C THR A 24 39.85 2.18 -27.58
N ALA A 25 40.26 1.53 -26.48
CA ALA A 25 39.34 0.83 -25.59
C ALA A 25 38.39 1.82 -24.89
N LEU A 26 38.92 2.96 -24.44
CA LEU A 26 38.11 4.05 -23.88
C LEU A 26 37.20 4.67 -24.92
N GLY A 27 37.67 4.87 -26.15
CA GLY A 27 36.88 5.38 -27.27
C GLY A 27 35.78 4.43 -27.70
N ALA A 28 36.04 3.12 -27.72
CA ALA A 28 35.05 2.08 -28.00
C ALA A 28 34.04 1.95 -26.84
N PHE A 29 34.47 2.10 -25.60
CA PHE A 29 33.60 2.12 -24.43
C PHE A 29 32.69 3.35 -24.44
N ILE A 30 33.23 4.55 -24.66
CA ILE A 30 32.46 5.79 -24.77
C ILE A 30 31.49 5.70 -25.96
N ARG A 31 31.94 5.22 -27.12
CA ARG A 31 31.07 5.04 -28.30
C ARG A 31 30.01 3.96 -28.08
N GLY A 32 30.32 2.89 -27.35
CA GLY A 32 29.36 1.88 -26.92
C GLY A 32 28.34 2.42 -25.93
N LEU A 33 28.76 3.31 -25.02
CA LEU A 33 27.90 4.00 -24.07
C LEU A 33 26.94 4.99 -24.77
N PHE A 34 27.40 5.72 -25.78
CA PHE A 34 26.57 6.67 -26.53
C PHE A 34 25.68 6.00 -27.60
N ASN A 35 26.10 4.88 -28.19
CA ASN A 35 25.29 4.17 -29.20
C ASN A 35 24.40 3.06 -28.62
N GLY A 36 24.79 2.41 -27.52
CA GLY A 36 24.07 1.27 -26.92
C GLY A 36 22.95 1.65 -25.95
N THR A 37 22.94 2.87 -25.44
CA THR A 37 21.94 3.35 -24.47
C THR A 37 20.57 3.61 -25.09
N SER A 38 20.50 3.97 -26.38
CA SER A 38 19.23 4.35 -27.01
C SER A 38 18.19 3.21 -27.15
N GLY A 39 18.63 1.95 -27.19
CA GLY A 39 17.76 0.77 -27.20
C GLY A 39 17.37 0.31 -25.79
N GLN A 40 18.35 0.15 -24.90
CA GLN A 40 18.14 -0.24 -23.51
C GLN A 40 17.32 0.78 -22.72
N GLU A 41 17.49 2.07 -22.97
CA GLU A 41 16.71 3.12 -22.31
C GLU A 41 15.24 3.12 -22.78
N LYS A 42 14.97 2.71 -24.03
CA LYS A 42 13.60 2.52 -24.51
C LYS A 42 12.94 1.31 -23.86
N GLU A 43 13.66 0.19 -23.74
CA GLU A 43 13.19 -1.03 -23.08
C GLU A 43 12.90 -0.77 -21.58
N LEU A 44 13.81 -0.09 -20.88
CA LEU A 44 13.60 0.34 -19.49
C LEU A 44 12.38 1.26 -19.36
N ARG A 45 12.23 2.24 -20.26
CA ARG A 45 11.06 3.14 -20.24
C ARG A 45 9.74 2.40 -20.50
N THR A 46 9.75 1.37 -21.34
CA THR A 46 8.56 0.54 -21.57
C THR A 46 8.23 -0.32 -20.35
N GLU A 47 9.23 -0.95 -19.75
CA GLU A 47 9.08 -1.78 -18.55
C GLU A 47 8.56 -0.92 -17.37
N TYR A 48 9.15 0.25 -17.13
CA TYR A 48 8.67 1.18 -16.09
C TYR A 48 7.24 1.66 -16.33
N ARG A 49 6.83 1.87 -17.59
CA ARG A 49 5.44 2.25 -17.90
C ARG A 49 4.47 1.10 -17.64
N GLU A 50 4.88 -0.12 -17.95
CA GLU A 50 4.08 -1.32 -17.67
C GLU A 50 3.92 -1.55 -16.17
N GLU A 51 5.02 -1.42 -15.40
CA GLU A 51 4.98 -1.49 -13.94
C GLU A 51 4.11 -0.40 -13.32
N LEU A 52 4.23 0.86 -13.78
CA LEU A 52 3.38 1.95 -13.30
C LEU A 52 1.91 1.70 -13.59
N ASN A 53 1.58 1.17 -14.77
CA ASN A 53 0.20 0.80 -15.10
C ASN A 53 -0.30 -0.33 -14.20
N ARG A 54 0.53 -1.34 -13.91
CA ARG A 54 0.19 -2.43 -13.00
C ARG A 54 0.00 -1.96 -11.56
N LEU A 55 0.86 -1.06 -11.07
CA LEU A 55 0.72 -0.45 -9.76
C LEU A 55 -0.57 0.36 -9.66
N ARG A 56 -0.89 1.12 -10.72
CA ARG A 56 -2.13 1.88 -10.78
C ARG A 56 -3.37 0.99 -10.73
N THR A 57 -3.40 -0.12 -11.48
CA THR A 57 -4.56 -1.04 -11.45
C THR A 57 -4.71 -1.72 -10.09
N VAL A 58 -3.61 -2.12 -9.45
CA VAL A 58 -3.64 -2.67 -8.08
C VAL A 58 -4.14 -1.64 -7.09
N GLN A 59 -3.69 -0.38 -7.20
CA GLN A 59 -4.15 0.70 -6.34
C GLN A 59 -5.64 0.99 -6.53
N GLU A 60 -6.13 1.01 -7.77
CA GLU A 60 -7.55 1.20 -8.08
C GLU A 60 -8.43 0.05 -7.53
N ALA A 61 -7.95 -1.19 -7.62
CA ALA A 61 -8.62 -2.35 -7.04
C ALA A 61 -8.68 -2.29 -5.51
N GLN A 62 -7.55 -1.98 -4.86
CA GLN A 62 -7.48 -1.82 -3.40
C GLN A 62 -8.36 -0.68 -2.91
N GLN A 63 -8.41 0.44 -3.65
CA GLN A 63 -9.27 1.55 -3.29
C GLN A 63 -10.75 1.17 -3.36
N THR A 64 -11.13 0.37 -4.36
CA THR A 64 -12.49 -0.16 -4.50
C THR A 64 -12.84 -1.06 -3.31
N GLU A 65 -11.98 -1.99 -2.94
CA GLU A 65 -12.17 -2.88 -1.79
C GLU A 65 -12.30 -2.10 -0.47
N ILE A 66 -11.47 -1.08 -0.27
CA ILE A 66 -11.56 -0.19 0.89
C ILE A 66 -12.91 0.52 0.95
N ASP A 67 -13.40 1.00 -0.19
CA ASP A 67 -14.68 1.72 -0.24
C ASP A 67 -15.88 0.78 -0.04
N GLU A 68 -15.82 -0.47 -0.53
CA GLU A 68 -16.77 -1.53 -0.22
C GLU A 68 -16.80 -1.85 1.28
N LEU A 69 -15.63 -2.09 1.88
CA LEU A 69 -15.52 -2.36 3.32
C LEU A 69 -16.06 -1.20 4.17
N ARG A 70 -15.80 0.05 3.77
CA ARG A 70 -16.36 1.23 4.44
C ARG A 70 -17.88 1.29 4.37
N ASN A 71 -18.46 0.93 3.23
CA ASN A 71 -19.90 0.87 3.06
C ASN A 71 -20.52 -0.24 3.94
N ASP A 72 -19.88 -1.40 4.01
CA ASP A 72 -20.32 -2.50 4.86
C ASP A 72 -20.25 -2.14 6.35
N VAL A 73 -19.16 -1.53 6.79
CA VAL A 73 -19.02 -1.05 8.18
C VAL A 73 -20.11 -0.02 8.51
N ARG A 74 -20.39 0.92 7.59
CA ARG A 74 -21.47 1.90 7.78
C ARG A 74 -22.82 1.20 7.92
N ARG A 75 -23.13 0.26 7.01
CA ARG A 75 -24.39 -0.50 7.03
C ARG A 75 -24.56 -1.32 8.30
N LEU A 76 -23.51 -2.00 8.74
CA LEU A 76 -23.50 -2.76 10.00
C LEU A 76 -23.71 -1.85 11.21
N THR A 77 -23.11 -0.65 11.19
CA THR A 77 -23.28 0.34 12.26
C THR A 77 -24.72 0.84 12.32
N GLU A 78 -25.33 1.19 11.18
CA GLU A 78 -26.73 1.60 11.09
C GLU A 78 -27.67 0.48 11.56
N MET A 79 -27.43 -0.76 11.12
CA MET A 79 -28.22 -1.92 11.55
C MET A 79 -28.08 -2.18 13.05
N ASN A 80 -26.87 -2.07 13.61
CA ASN A 80 -26.64 -2.23 15.04
C ASN A 80 -27.41 -1.18 15.83
N LEU A 81 -27.34 0.09 15.42
CA LEU A 81 -28.06 1.18 16.05
C LEU A 81 -29.58 0.94 16.01
N TYR A 82 -30.11 0.52 14.86
CA TYR A 82 -31.52 0.16 14.71
C TYR A 82 -31.92 -0.95 15.71
N LEU A 83 -31.16 -2.04 15.78
CA LEU A 83 -31.45 -3.14 16.68
C LEU A 83 -31.40 -2.73 18.16
N LEU A 84 -30.44 -1.89 18.54
CA LEU A 84 -30.36 -1.35 19.90
C LEU A 84 -31.58 -0.50 20.23
N THR A 85 -32.02 0.37 19.31
CA THR A 85 -33.21 1.21 19.51
C THR A 85 -34.47 0.37 19.63
N THR A 86 -34.72 -0.56 18.71
CA THR A 86 -35.92 -1.41 18.73
C THR A 86 -35.95 -2.31 19.97
N ARG A 87 -34.79 -2.81 20.41
CA ARG A 87 -34.68 -3.57 21.66
C ARG A 87 -35.04 -2.71 22.87
N ALA A 88 -34.54 -1.47 22.94
CA ALA A 88 -34.84 -0.56 24.04
C ALA A 88 -36.34 -0.22 24.10
N GLU A 89 -36.97 0.03 22.95
CA GLU A 89 -38.41 0.25 22.83
C GLU A 89 -39.21 -0.97 23.30
N ALA A 90 -38.91 -2.16 22.79
CA ALA A 90 -39.58 -3.39 23.20
C ALA A 90 -39.45 -3.67 24.71
N ARG A 91 -38.29 -3.38 25.30
CA ARG A 91 -38.09 -3.49 26.76
C ARG A 91 -38.94 -2.49 27.53
N ALA A 92 -39.06 -1.26 27.04
CA ALA A 92 -39.89 -0.23 27.65
C ALA A 92 -41.38 -0.60 27.61
N GLU A 93 -41.87 -1.06 26.47
CA GLU A 93 -43.24 -1.54 26.28
C GLU A 93 -43.56 -2.75 27.17
N LEU A 94 -42.66 -3.73 27.24
CA LEU A 94 -42.87 -4.88 28.12
C LEU A 94 -42.89 -4.46 29.60
N SER A 95 -42.04 -3.51 29.98
CA SER A 95 -41.99 -2.99 31.36
C SER A 95 -43.24 -2.19 31.72
N THR A 96 -43.89 -1.51 30.77
CA THR A 96 -45.18 -0.82 31.02
C THR A 96 -46.31 -1.83 31.17
N LEU A 97 -46.36 -2.86 30.31
CA LEU A 97 -47.35 -3.94 30.39
C LEU A 97 -47.25 -4.72 31.71
N GLN A 98 -46.04 -5.07 32.15
CA GLN A 98 -45.84 -5.76 33.43
C GLN A 98 -46.36 -4.93 34.61
N ARG A 99 -46.09 -3.62 34.62
CA ARG A 99 -46.61 -2.72 35.65
C ARG A 99 -48.14 -2.64 35.65
N GLN A 100 -48.76 -2.59 34.48
CA GLN A 100 -50.23 -2.57 34.36
C GLN A 100 -50.87 -3.87 34.88
N GLN A 101 -50.19 -5.00 34.73
CA GLN A 101 -50.66 -6.31 35.20
C GLN A 101 -50.27 -6.61 36.66
N GLY A 102 -49.57 -5.69 37.35
CA GLY A 102 -49.07 -5.92 38.71
C GLY A 102 -47.95 -6.97 38.78
N LEU A 103 -47.30 -7.28 37.66
CA LEU A 103 -46.18 -8.21 37.57
C LEU A 103 -44.87 -7.50 37.93
N THR A 104 -43.91 -8.27 38.45
CA THR A 104 -42.55 -7.78 38.67
C THR A 104 -41.90 -7.41 37.34
N VAL A 105 -41.28 -6.23 37.28
CA VAL A 105 -40.60 -5.75 36.07
C VAL A 105 -39.33 -6.57 35.81
N THR A 106 -39.19 -7.09 34.60
CA THR A 106 -37.99 -7.82 34.19
C THR A 106 -36.78 -6.89 34.19
N THR A 107 -35.73 -7.25 34.95
CA THR A 107 -34.45 -6.54 34.90
C THR A 107 -33.62 -7.12 33.77
N TRP A 108 -33.37 -6.32 32.74
CA TRP A 108 -32.60 -6.75 31.56
C TRP A 108 -31.10 -6.53 31.76
N PRO A 109 -30.24 -7.40 31.19
CA PRO A 109 -28.81 -7.15 31.17
C PRO A 109 -28.49 -5.87 30.37
N PRO A 110 -27.38 -5.18 30.71
CA PRO A 110 -26.95 -3.99 30.00
C PRO A 110 -26.75 -4.28 28.50
N ASP A 111 -26.96 -3.26 27.67
CA ASP A 111 -26.67 -3.39 26.25
C ASP A 111 -25.16 -3.61 26.04
N PRO A 112 -24.79 -4.41 25.03
CA PRO A 112 -23.39 -4.65 24.73
C PRO A 112 -22.70 -3.31 24.42
N THR A 113 -21.78 -2.91 25.29
CA THR A 113 -20.86 -1.81 25.00
C THR A 113 -19.82 -2.34 24.01
N TYR A 114 -19.68 -1.68 22.86
CA TYR A 114 -18.76 -1.97 21.76
C TYR A 114 -17.56 -2.89 22.06
N GLY A 115 -17.39 -3.93 21.25
CA GLY A 115 -16.15 -4.71 21.15
C GLY A 115 -15.92 -5.67 22.31
N GLY A 116 -16.48 -6.87 22.22
CA GLY A 116 -15.91 -8.00 22.96
C GLY A 116 -14.42 -8.06 22.62
N THR A 117 -13.57 -7.95 23.63
CA THR A 117 -12.12 -8.11 23.48
C THR A 117 -11.83 -9.44 22.81
N PRO A 118 -10.84 -9.50 21.89
CA PRO A 118 -10.45 -10.73 21.21
C PRO A 118 -10.02 -11.83 22.18
#